data_AF-A0A7C6VZR8-F1
#
_entry.id   AF-A0A7C6VZR8-F1
#
_cell.length_a   1.000
_cell.length_b   1.000
_cell.length_c   1.000
_cell.angle_alpha   90.00
_cell.angle_beta   90.00
_cell.angle_gamma   90.00
#
_symmetry.space_group_name_H-M   'P 1'
#
loop_
_entity.id
_entity.type
_entity.pdbx_description
1 polymer ?
#
loop_
_entity_poly.entity_id
_entity_poly.type
_entity_poly.pdbx_seq_one_letter_code
_entity_poly.pdbx_strand_id
1 'polypeptide(L)'
;MLERGYHYPPHLRQESYLDTLSRADLLEIVQQLLATEYPQQRLIRRQVGEYLETLQRLKDERAWRQAEMERLNGELAWRVDELANLGTERERLAALVIDSHAELENCRSRIAVLENECATLRATLTDLRGSASWKVTAPLRRFSSAVKALRTPGD
;
A
#
# COMPACT_ATOMS: atom_id res chain seq x y z
N MET A 1 -73.86 -6.77 -50.45
CA MET A 1 -73.85 -5.70 -49.44
C MET A 1 -72.45 -5.12 -49.37
N LEU A 2 -72.24 -3.89 -49.85
CA LEU A 2 -71.07 -3.06 -49.61
C LEU A 2 -71.43 -1.65 -50.11
N GLU A 3 -71.70 -0.71 -49.21
CA GLU A 3 -71.68 0.72 -49.54
C GLU A 3 -70.54 1.40 -48.80
N ARG A 4 -69.69 2.06 -49.58
CA ARG A 4 -68.64 2.97 -49.16
C ARG A 4 -69.27 4.23 -48.61
N GLY A 5 -68.94 4.57 -47.37
CA GLY A 5 -69.14 5.90 -46.83
C GLY A 5 -68.01 6.21 -45.86
N TYR A 6 -66.93 6.81 -46.35
CA TYR A 6 -65.96 7.47 -45.48
C TYR A 6 -66.69 8.65 -44.81
N HIS A 7 -67.15 8.44 -43.58
CA HIS A 7 -67.75 9.50 -42.79
C HIS A 7 -66.62 10.35 -42.20
N TYR A 8 -66.32 11.49 -42.85
CA TYR A 8 -65.37 12.45 -42.29
C TYR A 8 -66.02 13.24 -41.14
N PRO A 9 -65.37 13.32 -39.97
CA PRO A 9 -65.88 14.05 -38.82
C PRO A 9 -66.02 15.57 -39.08
N PRO A 10 -67.04 16.24 -38.51
CA PRO A 10 -67.41 17.62 -38.84
C PRO A 10 -66.37 18.69 -38.48
N HIS A 11 -65.33 18.37 -37.70
CA HIS A 11 -64.25 19.29 -37.33
C HIS A 11 -63.18 19.48 -38.43
N LEU A 12 -63.20 18.67 -39.50
CA LEU A 12 -62.30 18.84 -40.66
C LEU A 12 -62.79 19.90 -41.68
N ARG A 13 -63.91 20.59 -41.41
CA ARG A 13 -64.33 21.79 -42.17
C ARG A 13 -63.51 23.05 -41.88
N GLN A 14 -62.37 22.92 -41.18
CA GLN A 14 -61.44 24.05 -41.01
C GLN A 14 -60.64 24.36 -42.29
N GLU A 15 -60.50 23.40 -43.21
CA GLU A 15 -59.74 23.61 -44.45
C GLU A 15 -60.46 24.53 -45.45
N SER A 16 -61.80 24.63 -45.40
CA SER A 16 -62.58 25.51 -46.28
C SER A 16 -62.47 27.01 -45.96
N TYR A 17 -61.85 27.38 -44.83
CA TYR A 17 -61.69 28.79 -44.44
C TYR A 17 -60.44 29.43 -45.05
N LEU A 18 -59.45 28.62 -45.45
CA LEU A 18 -58.23 29.08 -46.12
C LEU A 18 -58.52 29.62 -47.53
N ASP A 19 -59.48 29.01 -48.22
CA ASP A 19 -59.89 29.40 -49.58
C ASP A 19 -60.67 30.73 -49.62
N THR A 20 -61.22 31.16 -48.48
CA THR A 20 -61.96 32.43 -48.34
C THR A 20 -61.11 33.60 -47.86
N LEU A 21 -59.88 33.33 -47.41
CA LEU A 21 -58.97 34.35 -46.89
C LEU A 21 -58.28 35.08 -48.04
N SER A 22 -58.21 36.41 -47.95
CA SER A 22 -57.42 37.16 -48.92
C SER A 22 -55.94 36.84 -48.73
N ARG A 23 -55.14 37.04 -49.79
CA ARG A 23 -53.67 36.88 -49.71
C ARG A 23 -53.05 37.69 -48.57
N ALA A 24 -53.63 38.85 -48.24
CA ALA A 24 -53.16 39.68 -47.13
C ALA A 24 -53.42 39.01 -45.79
N ASP A 25 -54.61 38.44 -45.59
CA ASP A 25 -54.98 37.76 -44.35
C ASP A 25 -54.14 36.49 -44.15
N LEU A 26 -53.85 35.74 -45.22
CA LEU A 26 -52.94 34.60 -45.18
C LEU A 26 -51.51 35.01 -44.82
N LEU A 27 -51.01 36.12 -45.37
CA LEU A 27 -49.70 36.65 -45.04
C LEU A 27 -49.62 37.15 -43.59
N GLU A 28 -50.69 37.73 -43.07
CA GLU A 28 -50.78 38.18 -41.69
C GLU A 28 -50.80 36.99 -40.72
N ILE A 29 -51.56 35.94 -41.04
CA ILE A 29 -51.56 34.68 -40.27
C ILE A 29 -50.17 34.03 -40.30
N VAL A 30 -49.52 33.98 -41.46
CA VAL A 30 -48.13 33.48 -41.57
C VAL A 30 -47.16 34.36 -40.80
N GLN A 31 -47.31 35.68 -40.82
CA GLN A 31 -46.49 36.60 -40.02
C GLN A 31 -46.70 36.41 -38.52
N GLN A 32 -47.93 36.22 -38.07
CA GLN A 32 -48.26 35.96 -36.67
C GLN A 32 -47.70 34.61 -36.21
N LEU A 33 -47.85 33.56 -37.02
CA LEU A 33 -47.28 32.23 -36.78
C LEU A 33 -45.75 32.30 -36.66
N LEU A 34 -45.08 32.95 -37.62
CA LEU A 34 -43.64 33.18 -37.56
C LEU A 34 -43.26 33.99 -36.32
N ALA A 35 -43.98 35.07 -36.00
CA ALA A 35 -43.71 35.87 -34.80
C ALA A 35 -43.85 35.08 -33.48
N THR A 36 -44.76 34.09 -33.43
CA THR A 36 -44.91 33.19 -32.27
C THR A 36 -43.89 32.05 -32.21
N GLU A 37 -43.44 31.51 -33.36
CA GLU A 37 -42.50 30.39 -33.42
C GLU A 37 -41.03 30.81 -33.21
N TYR A 38 -40.63 32.00 -33.66
CA TYR A 38 -39.26 32.52 -33.50
C TYR A 38 -38.75 32.66 -32.05
N PRO A 39 -39.53 33.19 -31.07
CA PRO A 39 -39.07 33.28 -29.69
C PRO A 39 -38.94 31.91 -29.02
N GLN A 40 -39.81 30.96 -29.35
CA GLN A 40 -39.76 29.59 -28.83
C GLN A 40 -38.50 28.85 -29.32
N GLN A 41 -38.13 28.99 -30.60
CA GLN A 41 -36.90 28.38 -31.13
C GLN A 41 -35.62 28.94 -30.51
N ARG A 42 -35.60 30.23 -30.13
CA ARG A 42 -34.45 30.85 -29.42
C ARG A 42 -34.31 30.35 -27.99
N LEU A 43 -35.42 30.16 -27.27
CA LEU A 43 -35.45 29.55 -25.95
C LEU A 43 -34.95 28.09 -26.00
N ILE A 44 -35.42 27.32 -26.98
CA ILE A 44 -34.99 25.92 -27.19
C ILE A 44 -33.50 25.85 -27.55
N ARG A 45 -32.98 26.74 -28.41
CA ARG A 45 -31.53 26.78 -28.73
C ARG A 45 -30.66 27.10 -27.52
N ARG A 46 -31.06 28.03 -26.66
CA ARG A 46 -30.32 28.35 -25.43
C ARG A 46 -30.31 27.17 -24.46
N GLN A 47 -31.48 26.57 -24.23
CA GLN A 47 -31.61 25.39 -23.38
C GLN A 47 -30.76 24.22 -23.91
N VAL A 48 -30.77 23.96 -25.23
CA VAL A 48 -29.91 22.94 -25.85
C VAL A 48 -28.43 23.23 -25.63
N GLY A 49 -28.00 24.50 -25.72
CA GLY A 49 -26.63 24.90 -25.39
C GLY A 49 -26.26 24.60 -23.95
N GLU A 50 -27.10 25.00 -22.99
CA GLU A 50 -26.92 24.74 -21.55
C GLU A 50 -26.87 23.23 -21.24
N TYR A 51 -27.70 22.42 -21.91
CA TYR A 51 -27.68 20.96 -21.79
C TYR A 51 -26.40 20.34 -22.35
N LEU A 52 -25.88 20.85 -23.47
CA LEU A 52 -24.62 20.37 -24.04
C LEU A 52 -23.43 20.73 -23.15
N GLU A 53 -23.43 21.93 -22.56
CA GLU A 53 -22.40 22.36 -21.61
C GLU A 53 -22.43 21.52 -20.33
N THR A 54 -23.61 21.27 -19.76
CA THR A 54 -23.74 20.40 -18.58
C THR A 54 -23.35 18.95 -18.88
N LEU A 55 -23.73 18.41 -20.04
CA LEU A 55 -23.27 17.09 -20.49
C LEU A 55 -21.76 17.01 -20.64
N GLN A 56 -21.14 18.04 -21.21
CA GLN A 56 -19.69 18.09 -21.36
C GLN A 56 -19.00 18.13 -20.00
N ARG A 57 -19.46 19.00 -19.10
CA ARG A 57 -18.94 19.09 -17.72
C ARG A 57 -19.06 17.76 -16.98
N LEU A 58 -20.20 17.08 -17.08
CA LEU A 58 -20.40 15.77 -16.44
C LEU A 58 -19.47 14.69 -17.02
N LYS A 59 -19.20 14.72 -18.32
CA LYS A 59 -18.20 13.83 -18.95
C LYS A 59 -16.80 14.09 -18.41
N ASP A 60 -16.41 15.36 -18.32
CA ASP A 60 -15.09 15.75 -17.82
C ASP A 60 -14.94 15.37 -16.34
N GLU A 61 -15.97 15.61 -15.52
CA GLU A 61 -15.99 15.18 -14.11
C GLU A 61 -15.92 13.66 -13.97
N ARG A 62 -16.60 12.89 -14.84
CA ARG A 62 -16.52 11.42 -14.84
C ARG A 62 -15.12 10.96 -15.21
N ALA A 63 -14.50 11.55 -16.23
CA ALA A 63 -13.14 11.22 -16.64
C ALA A 63 -12.14 11.54 -15.52
N TRP A 64 -12.31 12.68 -14.84
CA TRP A 64 -11.48 13.04 -13.70
C TRP A 64 -11.63 12.06 -12.53
N ARG A 65 -12.87 11.70 -12.14
CA ARG A 65 -13.11 10.72 -11.08
C ARG A 65 -12.52 9.35 -11.41
N GLN A 66 -12.59 8.94 -12.68
CA GLN A 66 -11.98 7.69 -13.14
C GLN A 66 -10.45 7.72 -13.00
N ALA A 67 -9.82 8.80 -13.45
CA ALA A 67 -8.37 8.98 -13.31
C ALA A 67 -7.92 9.01 -11.83
N GLU A 68 -8.70 9.67 -10.97
CA GLU A 68 -8.39 9.73 -9.54
C GLU A 68 -8.55 8.35 -8.87
N MET A 69 -9.55 7.56 -9.26
CA MET A 69 -9.68 6.17 -8.80
C MET A 69 -8.49 5.31 -9.25
N GLU A 70 -8.04 5.46 -10.49
CA GLU A 70 -6.86 4.74 -10.99
C GLU A 70 -5.59 5.14 -10.23
N ARG A 71 -5.43 6.44 -9.95
CA ARG A 71 -4.33 6.95 -9.13
C ARG A 71 -4.34 6.36 -7.72
N LEU A 72 -5.50 6.39 -7.05
CA LEU A 72 -5.67 5.84 -5.70
C LEU A 72 -5.47 4.32 -5.67
N ASN A 73 -5.94 3.59 -6.68
CA ASN A 73 -5.68 2.16 -6.81
C ASN A 73 -4.19 1.86 -6.98
N GLY A 74 -3.47 2.67 -7.76
CA GLY A 74 -2.01 2.56 -7.87
C GLY A 74 -1.30 2.82 -6.55
N GLU A 75 -1.73 3.83 -5.80
CA GLU A 75 -1.19 4.13 -4.46
C GLU A 75 -1.48 2.99 -3.47
N LEU A 76 -2.70 2.43 -3.50
CA LEU A 76 -3.07 1.28 -2.67
C LEU A 76 -2.24 0.05 -2.99
N ALA A 77 -2.04 -0.27 -4.28
CA ALA A 77 -1.20 -1.39 -4.70
C ALA A 77 0.24 -1.21 -4.20
N TRP A 78 0.82 -0.02 -4.37
CA TRP A 78 2.16 0.28 -3.86
C TRP A 78 2.28 0.12 -2.34
N ARG A 79 1.26 0.56 -1.59
CA ARG A 79 1.23 0.39 -0.12
C ARG A 79 1.11 -1.08 0.30
N VAL A 80 0.35 -1.88 -0.44
CA VAL A 80 0.23 -3.32 -0.20
C VAL A 80 1.58 -4.01 -0.41
N ASP A 81 2.29 -3.69 -1.49
CA ASP A 81 3.62 -4.23 -1.77
C ASP A 81 4.63 -3.81 -0.68
N GLU A 82 4.59 -2.55 -0.24
CA GLU A 82 5.45 -2.06 0.83
C GLU A 82 5.18 -2.79 2.16
N LEU A 83 3.91 -3.03 2.51
CA LEU A 83 3.56 -3.81 3.69
C LEU A 83 4.02 -5.26 3.59
N ALA A 84 3.97 -5.85 2.41
CA ALA A 84 4.49 -7.20 2.18
C ALA A 84 6.01 -7.24 2.39
N ASN A 85 6.75 -6.27 1.86
CA ASN A 85 8.19 -6.14 2.06
C ASN A 85 8.57 -5.93 3.53
N LEU A 86 7.85 -5.08 4.25
CA LEU A 86 8.06 -4.92 5.70
C LEU A 86 7.71 -6.20 6.47
N GLY A 87 6.72 -6.96 6.02
CA GLY A 87 6.39 -8.27 6.57
C GLY A 87 7.54 -9.28 6.44
N THR A 88 8.15 -9.37 5.26
CA THR A 88 9.28 -10.28 5.03
C THR A 88 10.54 -9.86 5.80
N GLU A 89 10.82 -8.56 5.89
CA GLU A 89 11.94 -8.06 6.68
C GLU A 89 11.74 -8.33 8.18
N ARG A 90 10.51 -8.18 8.68
CA ARG A 90 10.17 -8.54 10.07
C ARG A 90 10.42 -10.02 10.35
N GLU A 91 10.02 -10.91 9.43
CA GLU A 91 10.26 -12.35 9.56
C GLU A 91 11.75 -12.68 9.54
N ARG A 92 12.51 -12.04 8.65
CA ARG A 92 13.97 -12.17 8.59
C ARG A 92 14.64 -11.75 9.90
N LEU A 93 14.25 -10.60 10.43
CA LEU A 93 14.79 -10.10 11.71
C LEU A 93 14.40 -11.00 12.88
N ALA A 94 13.18 -11.55 12.89
CA ALA A 94 12.76 -12.50 13.92
C ALA A 94 13.61 -13.78 13.89
N ALA A 95 13.90 -14.31 12.69
CA ALA A 95 14.80 -15.45 12.54
C ALA A 95 16.22 -15.13 13.07
N LEU A 96 16.77 -13.97 12.71
CA LEU A 96 18.09 -13.53 13.18
C LEU A 96 18.15 -13.41 14.71
N VAL A 97 17.08 -12.93 15.35
CA VAL A 97 17.00 -12.86 16.82
C VAL A 97 17.01 -14.25 17.44
N ILE A 98 16.29 -15.22 16.86
CA ILE A 98 16.29 -16.60 17.34
C ILE A 98 17.69 -17.22 17.20
N ASP A 99 18.33 -17.06 16.05
CA ASP A 99 19.66 -17.61 15.78
C ASP A 99 20.71 -17.01 16.73
N SER A 100 20.71 -15.68 16.88
CA SER A 100 21.64 -15.01 17.81
C SER A 100 21.40 -15.40 19.28
N HIS A 101 20.14 -15.63 19.67
CA HIS A 101 19.84 -16.13 21.01
C HIS A 101 20.40 -17.55 21.21
N ALA A 102 20.25 -18.44 20.21
CA ALA A 102 20.82 -19.78 20.27
C ALA A 102 22.36 -19.76 20.33
N GLU A 103 23.01 -18.86 19.59
CA GLU A 103 24.46 -18.66 19.66
C GLU A 103 24.92 -18.19 21.04
N LEU A 104 24.16 -17.28 21.67
CA LEU A 104 24.45 -16.80 23.03
C LEU A 104 24.34 -17.93 24.06
N GLU A 105 23.30 -18.76 23.99
CA GLU A 105 23.13 -19.91 24.89
C GLU A 105 24.23 -20.97 24.68
N ASN A 106 24.68 -21.18 23.45
CA ASN A 106 25.82 -22.04 23.16
C ASN A 106 27.12 -21.47 23.78
N CYS A 107 27.38 -20.17 23.57
CA CYS A 107 28.52 -19.50 24.19
C CYS A 107 28.48 -19.60 25.72
N ARG A 108 27.31 -19.39 26.33
CA ARG A 108 27.09 -19.52 27.77
C ARG A 108 27.38 -20.93 28.27
N SER A 109 26.92 -21.94 27.54
CA SER A 109 27.17 -23.35 27.86
C SER A 109 28.67 -23.67 27.79
N ARG A 110 29.38 -23.17 26.77
CA ARG A 110 30.84 -23.33 26.65
C ARG A 110 31.60 -22.66 27.79
N ILE A 111 31.18 -21.46 28.21
CA ILE A 111 31.77 -20.78 29.37
C ILE A 111 31.59 -21.63 30.63
N ALA A 112 30.39 -22.16 30.90
CA ALA A 112 30.14 -23.00 32.06
C ALA A 112 31.02 -24.27 32.08
N VAL A 113 31.23 -24.90 30.91
CA VAL A 113 32.15 -26.05 30.78
C VAL A 113 33.59 -25.63 31.13
N LEU A 114 34.08 -24.53 30.55
CA LEU A 114 35.43 -24.02 30.81
C LEU A 114 35.64 -23.61 32.28
N GLU A 115 34.62 -23.04 32.92
CA GLU A 115 34.64 -22.71 34.34
C GLU A 115 34.77 -23.97 35.21
N ASN A 116 34.04 -25.03 34.87
CA ASN A 116 34.14 -26.32 35.54
C ASN A 116 35.52 -26.97 35.32
N GLU A 117 36.06 -26.94 34.11
CA GLU A 117 37.42 -27.39 33.81
C GLU A 117 38.45 -26.60 34.62
N CYS A 118 38.31 -25.28 34.73
CA CYS A 118 39.20 -24.46 35.55
C CYS A 118 39.08 -24.81 37.05
N ALA A 119 37.87 -25.07 37.55
CA ALA A 119 37.65 -25.47 38.94
C ALA A 119 38.29 -26.84 39.25
N THR A 120 38.13 -27.82 38.36
CA THR A 120 38.75 -29.14 38.51
C THR A 120 40.27 -29.09 38.41
N LEU A 121 40.83 -28.30 37.50
CA LEU A 121 42.28 -28.06 37.42
C LEU A 121 42.82 -27.38 38.69
N ARG A 122 42.08 -26.42 39.26
CA ARG A 122 42.46 -25.81 40.55
C ARG A 122 42.43 -26.82 41.69
N ALA A 123 41.39 -27.66 41.76
CA ALA A 123 41.28 -28.71 42.76
C ALA A 123 42.42 -29.74 42.67
N THR A 124 42.73 -30.22 41.47
CA THR A 124 43.86 -31.15 41.25
C THR A 124 45.20 -30.51 41.60
N LEU A 125 45.41 -29.22 41.29
CA LEU A 125 46.61 -28.49 41.71
C LEU A 125 46.71 -28.36 43.24
N THR A 126 45.59 -28.09 43.93
CA THR A 126 45.58 -28.06 45.40
C THR A 126 45.86 -29.43 46.00
N ASP A 127 45.32 -30.49 45.42
CA ASP A 127 45.55 -31.87 45.87
C ASP A 127 47.01 -32.29 45.65
N LEU A 128 47.58 -31.98 44.49
CA LEU A 128 49.00 -32.22 44.21
C LEU A 128 49.90 -31.46 45.17
N ARG A 129 49.59 -30.20 45.49
CA ARG A 129 50.32 -29.41 46.50
C ARG A 129 50.14 -29.96 47.92
N GLY A 130 48.97 -30.51 48.22
CA GLY A 130 48.64 -31.13 49.50
C GLY A 130 49.27 -32.52 49.69
N SER A 131 49.55 -33.21 48.58
CA SER A 131 50.14 -34.55 48.56
C SER A 131 51.52 -34.58 49.19
N ALA A 132 51.79 -35.66 49.92
CA ALA A 132 53.03 -35.88 50.67
C ALA A 132 54.28 -35.76 49.78
N SER A 133 54.20 -36.15 48.51
CA SER A 133 55.30 -36.05 47.54
C SER A 133 55.73 -34.60 47.29
N TRP A 134 54.79 -33.66 47.14
CA TRP A 134 55.11 -32.24 46.97
C TRP A 134 55.66 -31.62 48.25
N LYS A 135 55.10 -31.97 49.42
CA LYS A 135 55.59 -31.49 50.72
C LYS A 135 57.04 -31.95 51.00
N VAL A 136 57.42 -33.14 50.57
CA VAL A 136 58.79 -33.68 50.73
C VAL A 136 59.75 -33.10 49.68
N THR A 137 59.30 -32.90 48.44
CA THR A 137 60.18 -32.42 47.35
C THR A 137 60.27 -30.90 47.23
N ALA A 138 59.30 -30.14 47.75
CA ALA A 138 59.31 -28.67 47.71
C ALA A 138 60.50 -28.03 48.48
N PRO A 139 60.88 -28.51 49.69
CA PRO A 139 62.10 -28.04 50.35
C PRO A 139 63.33 -28.35 49.51
N LEU A 140 63.46 -29.59 49.00
CA LEU A 140 64.60 -30.03 48.18
C LEU A 140 64.75 -29.19 46.90
N ARG A 141 63.64 -28.82 46.24
CA ARG A 141 63.65 -27.93 45.08
C ARG A 141 64.08 -26.50 45.45
N ARG A 142 63.61 -25.95 46.57
CA ARG A 142 64.06 -24.63 47.06
C ARG A 142 65.56 -24.60 47.36
N PHE A 143 66.08 -25.65 48.01
CA PHE A 143 67.51 -25.78 48.26
C PHE A 143 68.29 -25.90 46.95
N SER A 144 67.84 -26.72 46.00
CA SER A 144 68.50 -26.82 44.70
C SER A 144 68.49 -25.49 43.92
N SER A 145 67.39 -24.75 43.94
CA SER A 145 67.31 -23.42 43.32
C SER A 145 68.20 -22.40 44.01
N ALA A 146 68.28 -22.40 45.35
CA ALA A 146 69.19 -21.53 46.11
C ALA A 146 70.66 -21.85 45.82
N VAL A 147 71.01 -23.15 45.78
CA VAL A 147 72.36 -23.60 45.39
C VAL A 147 72.67 -23.21 43.95
N LYS A 148 71.70 -23.30 43.04
CA LYS A 148 71.89 -22.88 41.64
C LYS A 148 72.06 -21.37 41.51
N ALA A 149 71.30 -20.57 42.27
CA ALA A 149 71.43 -19.11 42.33
C ALA A 149 72.78 -18.67 42.93
N LEU A 150 73.31 -19.41 43.89
CA LEU A 150 74.66 -19.19 44.43
C LEU A 150 75.79 -19.61 43.46
N ARG A 151 75.48 -20.47 42.48
CA ARG A 151 76.43 -20.96 41.47
C ARG A 151 76.46 -20.10 40.21
N THR A 152 75.49 -19.22 40.01
CA THR A 152 75.50 -18.18 38.98
C THR A 152 75.86 -16.85 39.64
N PRO A 153 77.15 -16.48 39.74
CA PRO A 153 77.49 -15.08 39.96
C PRO A 153 76.94 -14.27 38.77
N GLY A 154 76.36 -13.10 39.05
CA GLY A 154 75.92 -12.18 38.00
C GLY A 154 77.11 -11.73 37.15
N ASP A 155 76.83 -11.53 35.86
CA ASP A 155 77.64 -10.89 34.81
C ASP A 155 79.13 -11.24 34.69
#